data_AF-A0A941GAI9-F1
#
_entry.id   AF-A0A941GAI9-F1
#
_cell.length_a   1.000
_cell.length_b   1.000
_cell.length_c   1.000
_cell.angle_alpha   90.00
_cell.angle_beta   90.00
_cell.angle_gamma   90.00
#
_symmetry.space_group_name_H-M   'P 1'
#
loop_
_entity.id
_entity.type
_entity.pdbx_description
1 polymer ?
#
loop_
_entity_poly.entity_id
_entity_poly.type
_entity_poly.pdbx_seq_one_letter_code
_entity_poly.pdbx_strand_id
1 'polypeptide(L)'
;LIDACLEDPVGGLLALPVADTVKGGHERVERTLDRNGLWLAQTPQMFRAGALRDALTAAAVAGVAVTDEASAIEAAGYAPRLVPGSLRNFKVTWPDDFELMEKWL
;
A
#
# COMPACT_ATOMS: atom_id res chain seq x y z
N LEU A 1 4.56 9.10 -9.18
CA LEU A 1 5.24 8.71 -7.93
C LEU A 1 6.50 9.53 -7.72
N ILE A 2 7.51 9.42 -8.61
CA ILE A 2 8.80 10.11 -8.46
C ILE A 2 8.63 11.60 -8.16
N ASP A 3 7.94 12.34 -9.02
CA ASP A 3 7.76 13.79 -8.82
C ASP A 3 7.07 14.14 -7.49
N ALA A 4 6.10 13.32 -7.06
CA ALA A 4 5.37 13.54 -5.81
C ALA A 4 6.21 13.23 -4.56
N CYS A 5 7.23 12.38 -4.68
CA CYS A 5 8.08 11.93 -3.57
C CYS A 5 9.48 12.55 -3.60
N LEU A 6 9.88 13.21 -4.69
CA LEU A 6 11.24 13.71 -4.87
C LEU A 6 11.63 14.74 -3.81
N GLU A 7 10.71 15.66 -3.52
CA GLU A 7 10.86 16.71 -2.51
C GLU A 7 10.18 16.34 -1.18
N ASP A 8 9.52 15.18 -1.10
CA ASP A 8 8.90 14.72 0.14
C ASP A 8 9.99 14.23 1.12
N PRO A 9 9.95 14.65 2.39
CA PRO A 9 10.96 14.27 3.38
C PRO A 9 10.90 12.78 3.76
N VAL A 10 9.74 12.12 3.61
CA VAL A 10 9.54 10.70 3.95
C VAL A 10 9.58 9.86 2.68
N GLY A 11 8.78 10.24 1.69
CA GLY A 11 8.48 9.43 0.52
C GLY A 11 7.00 9.03 0.49
N GLY A 12 6.67 7.99 -0.28
CA GLY A 12 5.28 7.59 -0.45
C GLY A 12 5.09 6.37 -1.33
N LEU A 13 3.83 6.00 -1.51
CA LEU A 13 3.41 4.83 -2.27
C LEU A 13 2.33 5.18 -3.28
N LEU A 14 2.27 4.42 -4.36
CA LEU A 14 1.07 4.41 -5.19
C LEU A 14 -0.07 3.77 -4.41
N ALA A 15 -1.27 4.34 -4.52
CA ALA A 15 -2.45 3.82 -3.87
C ALA A 15 -3.73 4.20 -4.62
N LEU A 16 -4.79 3.41 -4.45
CA LEU A 16 -6.12 3.67 -4.99
C LEU A 16 -7.11 3.92 -3.85
N PRO A 17 -7.97 4.94 -3.92
CA PRO A 17 -9.04 5.07 -2.94
C PRO A 17 -9.99 3.88 -3.07
N VAL A 18 -10.51 3.39 -1.95
CA VAL A 18 -11.46 2.27 -1.98
C VAL A 18 -12.77 2.71 -2.64
N ALA A 19 -13.04 2.14 -3.82
CA ALA A 19 -14.18 2.54 -4.65
C ALA A 19 -15.49 1.84 -4.28
N ASP A 20 -15.42 0.66 -3.66
CA ASP A 20 -16.58 -0.16 -3.31
C ASP A 20 -16.99 0.00 -1.84
N THR A 21 -18.14 -0.56 -1.47
CA THR A 21 -18.57 -0.62 -0.07
C THR A 21 -17.77 -1.69 0.66
N VAL A 22 -17.12 -1.35 1.77
CA VAL A 22 -16.30 -2.29 2.53
C VAL A 22 -17.12 -2.94 3.64
N LYS A 23 -17.04 -4.27 3.74
CA LYS A 23 -17.65 -5.05 4.83
C LYS A 23 -16.55 -5.61 5.73
N GLY A 24 -16.79 -5.57 7.05
CA GLY A 24 -15.99 -6.28 8.03
C GLY A 24 -16.74 -7.54 8.51
N GLY A 25 -16.02 -8.65 8.62
CA GLY A 25 -16.53 -9.93 9.11
C GLY A 25 -15.67 -11.09 8.62
N HIS A 26 -15.99 -12.30 9.09
CA HIS A 26 -15.36 -13.54 8.63
C HIS A 26 -16.23 -14.19 7.54
N GLU A 27 -17.12 -15.11 7.92
CA GLU A 27 -18.04 -15.78 6.98
C GLU A 27 -19.37 -15.02 6.78
N ARG A 28 -19.67 -14.07 7.68
CA ARG A 28 -20.88 -13.25 7.65
C ARG A 28 -20.53 -11.78 7.89
N VAL A 29 -21.33 -10.89 7.31
CA VAL A 29 -21.19 -9.44 7.51
C VAL A 29 -21.47 -9.09 8.96
N GLU A 30 -20.49 -8.54 9.66
CA GLU A 30 -20.65 -7.98 11.01
C GLU A 30 -20.96 -6.49 10.96
N ARG A 31 -20.29 -5.76 10.06
CA ARG A 31 -20.47 -4.32 9.89
C ARG A 31 -20.12 -3.85 8.49
N THR A 32 -20.63 -2.68 8.15
CA THR A 32 -20.16 -1.89 6.99
C THR A 32 -19.15 -0.87 7.50
N LEU A 33 -17.96 -0.83 6.90
CA LEU A 33 -16.91 0.14 7.25
C LEU A 33 -17.10 1.42 6.42
N ASP A 34 -16.83 2.58 7.03
CA ASP A 34 -16.69 3.81 6.25
C ASP A 34 -15.44 3.70 5.39
N ARG A 35 -15.61 3.88 4.08
CA ARG A 35 -14.53 3.82 3.10
C ARG A 35 -13.81 5.16 2.94
N ASN A 36 -14.34 6.25 3.48
CA ASN A 36 -13.73 7.57 3.38
C ASN A 36 -12.33 7.53 4.01
N GLY A 37 -11.30 7.85 3.21
CA GLY A 37 -9.91 7.80 3.65
C GLY A 37 -9.28 6.40 3.66
N LEU A 38 -9.96 5.36 3.20
CA LEU A 38 -9.36 4.04 2.97
C LEU A 38 -8.74 3.96 1.58
N TRP A 39 -7.56 3.37 1.51
CA TRP A 39 -6.78 3.21 0.28
C TRP A 39 -6.24 1.79 0.14
N LEU A 40 -6.16 1.30 -1.09
CA LEU A 40 -5.50 0.07 -1.48
C LEU A 40 -4.06 0.43 -1.86
N ALA A 41 -3.10 -0.05 -1.06
CA ALA A 41 -1.68 0.13 -1.35
C ALA A 41 -1.28 -0.60 -2.65
N GLN A 42 -0.44 0.06 -3.46
CA GLN A 42 0.20 -0.49 -4.65
C GLN A 42 1.71 -0.28 -4.58
N THR A 43 2.44 -0.95 -5.47
CA THR A 43 3.85 -0.69 -5.74
C THR A 43 3.98 0.04 -7.07
N PRO A 44 5.09 0.76 -7.37
CA PRO A 44 6.24 0.99 -6.52
C PRO A 44 5.93 1.83 -5.28
N GLN A 45 6.75 1.64 -4.25
CA GLN A 45 6.82 2.49 -3.07
C GLN A 45 8.21 3.13 -3.05
N MET A 46 8.27 4.44 -2.80
CA MET A 46 9.50 5.23 -2.91
C MET A 46 9.83 5.88 -1.59
N PHE A 47 10.95 5.46 -1.00
CA PHE A 47 11.47 5.98 0.26
C PHE A 47 12.97 6.27 0.15
N ARG A 48 13.50 7.07 1.08
CA ARG A 48 14.96 7.22 1.20
C ARG A 48 15.57 5.90 1.66
N ALA A 49 16.57 5.41 0.94
CA ALA A 49 17.14 4.08 1.17
C ALA A 49 17.66 3.87 2.61
N GLY A 50 18.30 4.87 3.19
CA GLY A 50 18.77 4.81 4.58
C GLY A 50 17.61 4.66 5.58
N ALA A 51 16.61 5.53 5.48
CA ALA A 51 15.44 5.50 6.35
C ALA A 51 14.66 4.18 6.23
N LEU A 52 14.46 3.69 5.01
CA LEU A 52 13.78 2.41 4.78
C LEU A 52 14.53 1.22 5.36
N ARG A 53 15.85 1.15 5.15
CA ARG A 53 16.69 0.09 5.72
C ARG A 53 16.61 0.08 7.25
N ASP A 54 16.72 1.25 7.86
CA ASP A 54 16.74 1.38 9.31
C ASP A 54 15.35 1.02 9.89
N ALA A 55 14.27 1.45 9.24
CA ALA A 55 12.90 1.09 9.59
C ALA A 55 12.64 -0.43 9.49
N LEU A 56 13.03 -1.07 8.38
CA LEU A 56 12.90 -2.52 8.19
C LEU A 56 13.69 -3.30 9.24
N THR A 57 14.91 -2.85 9.55
CA THR A 57 15.77 -3.48 10.56
C THR A 57 15.16 -3.37 11.94
N ALA A 58 14.66 -2.19 12.33
CA ALA A 58 14.00 -1.96 13.60
C ALA A 58 12.72 -2.80 13.73
N ALA A 59 11.89 -2.86 12.69
CA ALA A 59 10.68 -3.67 12.66
C ALA A 59 11.00 -5.16 12.83
N ALA A 60 12.03 -5.67 12.16
CA ALA A 60 12.48 -7.05 12.30
C ALA A 60 12.95 -7.37 13.73
N VAL A 61 13.73 -6.48 14.37
CA VAL A 61 14.18 -6.65 15.76
C VAL A 61 13.01 -6.61 16.74
N ALA A 62 12.02 -5.74 16.50
CA ALA A 62 10.84 -5.59 17.34
C ALA A 62 9.77 -6.68 17.10
N GLY A 63 9.95 -7.56 16.10
CA GLY A 63 8.95 -8.57 15.74
C GLY A 63 7.66 -7.99 15.15
N VAL A 64 7.72 -6.78 14.59
CA VAL A 64 6.57 -6.15 13.93
C VAL A 64 6.34 -6.83 12.58
N ALA A 65 5.10 -7.25 12.31
CA ALA A 65 4.72 -7.82 11.02
C ALA A 65 4.67 -6.72 9.96
N VAL A 66 5.61 -6.76 9.02
CA VAL A 66 5.70 -5.83 7.88
C VAL A 66 5.04 -6.49 6.67
N THR A 67 4.04 -5.83 6.08
CA THR A 67 3.34 -6.34 4.88
C THR A 67 3.87 -5.74 3.57
N ASP A 68 4.44 -4.55 3.66
CA ASP A 68 5.04 -3.77 2.58
C ASP A 68 6.04 -2.75 3.15
N GLU A 69 6.77 -2.04 2.30
CA GLU A 69 7.78 -1.08 2.76
C GLU A 69 7.17 0.09 3.55
N ALA A 70 5.98 0.55 3.17
CA ALA A 70 5.25 1.62 3.83
C ALA A 70 4.91 1.26 5.29
N SER A 71 4.46 0.03 5.57
CA SER A 71 4.17 -0.42 6.94
C SER A 71 5.40 -0.40 7.85
N ALA A 72 6.60 -0.64 7.33
CA ALA A 72 7.84 -0.49 8.10
C ALA A 72 8.12 0.99 8.42
N ILE A 73 7.92 1.88 7.44
CA ILE A 73 8.09 3.33 7.59
C ILE A 73 7.08 3.90 8.60
N GLU A 74 5.84 3.42 8.57
CA GLU A 74 4.79 3.75 9.55
C GLU A 74 5.16 3.29 10.95
N ALA A 75 5.64 2.06 11.11
CA ALA A 75 6.10 1.53 12.39
C ALA A 75 7.29 2.31 12.97
N ALA A 76 8.10 2.94 12.10
CA ALA A 76 9.17 3.86 12.49
C ALA A 76 8.67 5.28 12.85
N GLY A 77 7.35 5.53 12.82
CA GLY A 77 6.71 6.77 13.24
C GLY A 77 6.57 7.82 12.14
N TYR A 78 6.84 7.47 10.88
CA TYR A 78 6.66 8.38 9.75
C TYR A 78 5.29 8.18 9.10
N ALA A 79 4.87 9.15 8.29
CA ALA A 79 3.62 9.11 7.54
C ALA A 79 3.90 9.18 6.03
N PRO A 80 3.96 8.05 5.31
CA PRO A 80 4.12 8.03 3.87
C PRO A 80 3.01 8.78 3.13
N ARG A 81 3.37 9.44 2.03
CA ARG A 81 2.40 10.08 1.15
C ARG A 81 1.64 9.05 0.30
N LEU A 82 0.32 9.18 0.25
CA LEU A 82 -0.52 8.46 -0.70
C LEU A 82 -0.53 9.19 -2.05
N VAL A 83 -0.02 8.53 -3.09
CA VAL A 83 0.02 9.05 -4.45
C VAL A 83 -0.97 8.27 -5.31
N PRO A 84 -1.88 8.92 -6.06
CA PRO A 84 -2.85 8.20 -6.90
C PRO A 84 -2.17 7.22 -7.86
N GLY A 85 -2.58 5.96 -7.77
CA GLY A 85 -2.14 4.87 -8.63
C GLY A 85 -3.07 4.63 -9.82
N SER A 86 -3.01 3.42 -10.36
CA SER A 86 -3.83 3.01 -11.51
C SER A 86 -4.39 1.62 -11.28
N LEU A 87 -5.66 1.40 -11.65
CA LEU A 87 -6.26 0.06 -11.67
C LEU A 87 -5.50 -0.90 -12.60
N ARG A 88 -4.79 -0.38 -13.60
CA ARG A 88 -3.91 -1.19 -14.47
C ARG A 88 -2.70 -1.78 -13.77
N ASN A 89 -2.34 -1.20 -12.62
CA ASN A 89 -1.22 -1.63 -11.78
C ASN A 89 -1.68 -2.57 -10.66
N PHE A 90 -2.60 -3.46 -10.98
CA PHE A 90 -3.12 -4.45 -10.05
C PHE A 90 -2.12 -5.58 -9.86
N LYS A 91 -2.18 -6.22 -8.70
CA LYS A 91 -1.41 -7.42 -8.41
C LYS A 91 -2.14 -8.63 -8.97
N VAL A 92 -1.50 -9.35 -9.89
CA VAL A 92 -1.97 -10.68 -10.31
C VAL A 92 -1.84 -11.63 -9.12
N THR A 93 -2.98 -12.10 -8.62
CA THR A 93 -3.10 -12.91 -7.39
C THR A 93 -3.92 -14.18 -7.61
N TRP A 94 -4.98 -14.09 -8.41
CA TRP A 94 -5.91 -15.18 -8.70
C TRP A 94 -5.76 -15.67 -10.14
N PRO A 95 -6.22 -16.89 -10.47
CA PRO A 95 -6.21 -17.38 -11.84
C PRO A 95 -6.92 -16.45 -12.84
N ASP A 96 -8.05 -15.86 -12.45
CA ASP A 96 -8.84 -14.98 -13.32
C ASP A 96 -8.13 -13.64 -13.63
N ASP A 97 -7.13 -13.26 -12.83
CA ASP A 97 -6.34 -12.04 -13.04
C ASP A 97 -5.51 -12.12 -14.34
N PHE A 98 -5.16 -13.32 -14.81
CA PHE A 98 -4.42 -13.50 -16.05
C PHE A 98 -5.22 -13.03 -17.27
N GLU A 99 -6.51 -13.34 -17.34
CA GLU A 99 -7.36 -12.89 -18.44
C GLU A 99 -7.48 -11.35 -18.50
N LEU A 100 -7.45 -10.70 -17.33
CA LEU A 100 -7.45 -9.25 -17.24
C LEU A 100 -6.11 -8.66 -17.68
N MET A 101 -5.00 -9.27 -17.22
CA MET A 101 -3.65 -8.85 -17.57
C MET A 101 -3.39 -8.93 -19.07
N GLU A 102 -3.78 -10.03 -19.72
CA GLU A 102 -3.60 -10.24 -21.16
C GLU A 102 -4.32 -9.19 -22.02
N LYS A 103 -5.42 -8.60 -21.53
CA LYS A 103 -6.15 -7.54 -22.26
C LYS A 103 -5.47 -6.18 -22.19
N TRP A 104 -4.54 -5.98 -21.25
CA TRP A 104 -3.92 -4.68 -20.97
C TRP A 104 -2.45 -4.59 -21.40
N LEU A 105 -1.83 -5.73 -21.72
CA LEU A 105 -0.53 -5.84 -22.35
C LEU A 105 -0.65 -5.70 -23.88
#